data_AF-A0A8H9F8Z2-F1
#
_entry.id   AF-A0A8H9F8Z2-F1
#
_cell.length_a   1.000
_cell.length_b   1.000
_cell.length_c   1.000
_cell.angle_alpha   90.00
_cell.angle_beta   90.00
_cell.angle_gamma   90.00
#
_symmetry.space_group_name_H-M   'P 1'
#
loop_
_entity.id
_entity.type
_entity.pdbx_description
1 polymer ?
#
loop_
_entity_poly.entity_id
_entity_poly.type
_entity_poly.pdbx_seq_one_letter_code
_entity_poly.pdbx_strand_id
1 'polypeptide(L)'
;MKSRGLEQVELFLSDGVVGMKTALAKTYPQAHFQRCLVHVMRNICAKVRVEDREAIMNEFKQIHQQANKAAAVDVLHAFYAKWDKSYNHVIRSLKDIEPDLLVFYNYPKQIRASIYSTNMIESFNNVIKRKAKPKAEFPTEQSLDTFIGIQAMSYNDRYFNRIHKGFGQVQDTLESYFD
;
A
#
# COMPACT_ATOMS: atom_id res chain seq x y z
N MET A 1 -0.53 -15.60 12.16
CA MET A 1 -1.87 -15.32 11.57
C MET A 1 -2.65 -16.61 11.43
N LYS A 2 -2.23 -17.57 10.58
CA LYS A 2 -2.86 -18.91 10.51
C LYS A 2 -3.01 -19.61 11.86
N SER A 3 -1.92 -19.69 12.65
CA SER A 3 -1.97 -20.30 13.99
C SER A 3 -2.88 -19.57 14.98
N ARG A 4 -3.33 -18.35 14.66
CA ARG A 4 -4.28 -17.55 15.45
C ARG A 4 -5.70 -17.58 14.86
N GLY A 5 -5.97 -18.45 13.89
CA GLY A 5 -7.31 -18.66 13.31
C GLY A 5 -7.65 -17.84 12.07
N LEU A 6 -6.72 -17.09 11.46
CA LEU A 6 -6.99 -16.42 10.20
C LEU A 6 -6.94 -17.42 9.04
N GLU A 7 -8.10 -17.66 8.42
CA GLU A 7 -8.26 -18.69 7.38
C GLU A 7 -8.02 -18.13 5.97
N GLN A 8 -8.73 -17.05 5.63
CA GLN A 8 -8.69 -16.42 4.31
C GLN A 8 -8.35 -14.94 4.43
N VAL A 9 -7.71 -14.41 3.38
CA VAL A 9 -7.38 -13.00 3.23
C VAL A 9 -7.62 -12.62 1.78
N GLU A 10 -8.39 -11.57 1.55
CA GLU A 10 -8.69 -11.12 0.18
C GLU A 10 -7.55 -10.29 -0.42
N LEU A 11 -6.96 -9.37 0.36
CA LEU A 11 -5.95 -8.43 -0.15
C LEU A 11 -4.81 -8.22 0.84
N PHE A 12 -3.58 -8.40 0.36
CA PHE A 12 -2.38 -7.88 1.02
C PHE A 12 -1.88 -6.62 0.31
N LEU A 13 -1.65 -5.58 1.11
CA LEU A 13 -1.08 -4.30 0.70
C LEU A 13 0.29 -4.14 1.33
N SER A 14 1.34 -4.00 0.52
CA SER A 14 2.67 -3.81 1.10
C SER A 14 3.64 -3.07 0.18
N ASP A 15 4.71 -2.53 0.77
CA ASP A 15 5.83 -1.94 0.04
C ASP A 15 6.58 -2.98 -0.82
N GLY A 16 6.43 -4.26 -0.46
CA GLY A 16 6.93 -5.44 -1.16
C GLY A 16 8.42 -5.71 -0.91
N VAL A 17 8.78 -5.72 0.37
CA VAL A 17 10.00 -6.40 0.88
C VAL A 17 10.23 -7.74 0.19
N VAL A 18 11.51 -8.03 -0.09
CA VAL A 18 11.96 -9.24 -0.78
C VAL A 18 11.42 -10.50 -0.09
N GLY A 19 10.93 -11.45 -0.88
CA GLY A 19 10.40 -12.74 -0.40
C GLY A 19 8.99 -12.69 0.19
N MET A 20 8.46 -11.51 0.53
CA MET A 20 7.13 -11.39 1.15
C MET A 20 6.02 -11.88 0.22
N LYS A 21 6.01 -11.47 -1.05
CA LYS A 21 5.00 -11.92 -2.03
C LYS A 21 5.00 -13.46 -2.16
N THR A 22 6.18 -14.06 -2.23
CA THR A 22 6.35 -15.52 -2.28
C THR A 22 5.81 -16.20 -1.03
N ALA A 23 6.12 -15.67 0.16
CA ALA A 23 5.64 -16.20 1.43
C ALA A 23 4.12 -16.08 1.58
N LEU A 24 3.55 -14.95 1.15
CA LEU A 24 2.10 -14.71 1.17
C LEU A 24 1.39 -15.65 0.20
N ALA A 25 1.87 -15.80 -1.04
CA ALA A 25 1.29 -16.72 -2.01
C ALA A 25 1.33 -18.19 -1.53
N LYS A 26 2.38 -18.58 -0.80
CA LYS A 26 2.45 -19.93 -0.19
C LYS A 26 1.45 -20.10 0.97
N THR A 27 1.23 -19.04 1.75
CA THR A 27 0.43 -19.13 2.99
C THR A 27 -1.07 -18.91 2.71
N TYR A 28 -1.41 -17.94 1.87
CA TYR A 28 -2.76 -17.54 1.47
C TYR A 28 -2.83 -17.44 -0.05
N PRO A 29 -2.93 -18.57 -0.76
CA PRO A 29 -2.81 -18.62 -2.23
C PRO A 29 -3.94 -17.88 -2.97
N GLN A 30 -5.11 -17.72 -2.34
CA GLN A 30 -6.24 -16.98 -2.92
C GLN A 30 -6.12 -15.46 -2.71
N ALA A 31 -5.20 -15.00 -1.85
CA ALA A 31 -5.09 -13.59 -1.55
C ALA A 31 -4.47 -12.83 -2.71
N HIS A 32 -5.11 -11.74 -3.10
CA HIS A 32 -4.55 -10.75 -3.99
C HIS A 32 -3.37 -10.01 -3.32
N PHE A 33 -2.40 -9.58 -4.11
CA PHE A 33 -1.26 -8.78 -3.64
C PHE A 33 -1.16 -7.46 -4.41
N GLN A 34 -1.18 -6.34 -3.69
CA GLN A 34 -1.01 -5.00 -4.25
C GLN A 34 0.27 -4.37 -3.69
N ARG A 35 1.10 -3.84 -4.59
CA ARG A 35 2.20 -2.95 -4.24
C ARG A 35 1.64 -1.60 -3.79
N CYS A 36 2.13 -1.11 -2.65
CA CYS A 36 1.73 0.18 -2.13
C CYS A 36 2.16 1.32 -3.07
N LEU A 37 1.20 1.98 -3.73
CA LEU A 37 1.50 3.02 -4.72
C LEU A 37 2.26 4.21 -4.14
N VAL A 38 2.05 4.54 -2.86
CA VAL A 38 2.80 5.62 -2.21
C VAL A 38 4.28 5.26 -2.05
N HIS A 39 4.60 4.01 -1.71
CA HIS A 39 5.99 3.54 -1.68
C HIS A 39 6.59 3.49 -3.08
N VAL A 40 5.81 3.08 -4.09
CA VAL A 40 6.24 3.14 -5.50
C VAL A 40 6.58 4.57 -5.91
N MET A 41 5.70 5.55 -5.62
CA MET A 41 5.92 6.96 -5.90
C MET A 41 7.16 7.52 -5.19
N ARG A 42 7.38 7.17 -3.91
CA ARG A 42 8.60 7.54 -3.18
C ARG A 42 9.85 6.97 -3.84
N ASN A 43 9.81 5.70 -4.25
CA ASN A 43 10.92 5.04 -4.92
C ASN A 43 11.23 5.68 -6.28
N ILE A 44 10.22 6.11 -7.03
CA ILE A 44 10.39 6.87 -8.26
C ILE A 44 11.08 8.21 -7.94
N CYS A 45 10.52 9.01 -7.01
CA CYS A 45 11.07 10.32 -6.63
C CYS A 45 12.54 10.26 -6.18
N ALA A 46 12.94 9.19 -5.50
CA ALA A 46 14.31 8.98 -5.05
C ALA A 46 15.31 8.74 -6.20
N LYS A 47 14.83 8.34 -7.38
CA LYS A 47 15.65 7.91 -8.53
C LYS A 47 15.55 8.85 -9.75
N VAL A 48 14.81 9.95 -9.62
CA VAL A 48 14.62 10.94 -10.69
C VAL A 48 15.10 12.31 -10.23
N ARG A 49 15.40 13.18 -11.20
CA ARG A 49 15.87 14.54 -10.94
C ARG A 49 14.78 15.37 -10.28
N VAL A 50 15.18 16.36 -9.46
CA VAL A 50 14.24 17.14 -8.64
C VAL A 50 13.25 17.90 -9.52
N GLU A 51 13.72 18.47 -10.62
CA GLU A 51 12.94 19.20 -11.62
C GLU A 51 11.85 18.34 -12.29
N ASP A 52 12.06 17.04 -12.45
CA ASP A 52 11.10 16.14 -13.09
C ASP A 52 10.11 15.51 -12.10
N ARG A 53 10.39 15.56 -10.79
CA ARG A 53 9.56 14.89 -9.76
C ARG A 53 8.10 15.30 -9.85
N GLU A 54 7.81 16.59 -9.97
CA GLU A 54 6.44 17.07 -9.99
C GLU A 54 5.67 16.52 -11.20
N ALA A 55 6.24 16.64 -12.40
CA ALA A 55 5.64 16.14 -13.64
C ALA A 55 5.39 14.62 -13.56
N ILE A 56 6.41 13.86 -13.16
CA ILE A 56 6.34 12.39 -13.04
C ILE A 56 5.27 11.99 -12.01
N MET A 57 5.21 12.66 -10.85
CA MET A 57 4.22 12.34 -9.82
C MET A 57 2.79 12.67 -10.26
N ASN A 58 2.59 13.79 -10.95
CA ASN A 58 1.27 14.18 -11.43
C ASN A 58 0.76 13.22 -12.51
N GLU A 59 1.64 12.77 -13.40
CA GLU A 59 1.32 11.76 -14.42
C GLU A 59 1.08 10.38 -13.81
N PHE A 60 1.94 9.93 -12.89
CA PHE A 60 1.77 8.62 -12.25
C PHE A 60 0.46 8.54 -11.46
N LYS A 61 0.03 9.64 -10.82
CA LYS A 61 -1.28 9.71 -10.15
C LYS A 61 -2.46 9.53 -11.11
N GLN A 62 -2.32 9.86 -12.39
CA GLN A 62 -3.41 9.68 -13.37
C GLN A 62 -3.80 8.21 -13.51
N ILE A 63 -2.86 7.28 -13.29
CA ILE A 63 -3.09 5.84 -13.39
C ILE A 63 -4.24 5.38 -12.48
N HIS A 64 -4.33 5.91 -11.25
CA HIS A 64 -5.37 5.51 -10.29
C HIS A 64 -6.64 6.36 -10.37
N GLN A 65 -6.69 7.34 -11.28
CA GLN A 65 -7.88 8.19 -11.51
C GLN A 65 -8.75 7.67 -12.67
N GLN A 66 -8.32 6.62 -13.36
CA GLN A 66 -9.04 6.08 -14.52
C GLN A 66 -10.33 5.37 -14.11
N ALA A 67 -11.28 5.34 -15.04
CA ALA A 67 -12.59 4.73 -14.81
C ALA A 67 -12.50 3.22 -14.57
N ASN A 68 -11.60 2.55 -15.30
CA ASN A 68 -11.43 1.10 -15.27
C ASN A 68 -9.95 0.70 -15.44
N LYS A 69 -9.68 -0.60 -15.25
CA LYS A 69 -8.33 -1.17 -15.30
C LYS A 69 -7.69 -1.05 -16.68
N ALA A 70 -8.44 -1.23 -17.76
CA ALA A 70 -7.91 -1.15 -19.12
C ALA A 70 -7.37 0.26 -19.43
N ALA A 71 -8.17 1.29 -19.14
CA ALA A 71 -7.73 2.68 -19.28
C ALA A 71 -6.52 3.01 -18.39
N ALA A 72 -6.42 2.43 -17.19
CA ALA A 72 -5.26 2.59 -16.32
C ALA A 72 -3.99 1.95 -16.90
N VAL A 73 -4.11 0.80 -17.57
CA VAL A 73 -2.99 0.15 -18.27
C VAL A 73 -2.50 1.02 -19.42
N ASP A 74 -3.40 1.58 -20.22
CA ASP A 74 -3.03 2.46 -21.33
C ASP A 74 -2.24 3.68 -20.84
N VAL A 75 -2.72 4.32 -19.76
CA VAL A 75 -2.03 5.46 -19.14
C VAL A 75 -0.67 5.06 -18.56
N LEU A 76 -0.58 3.88 -17.94
CA LEU A 76 0.68 3.37 -17.40
C LEU A 76 1.70 3.08 -18.50
N HIS A 77 1.27 2.53 -19.63
CA HIS A 77 2.14 2.24 -20.78
C HIS A 77 2.58 3.52 -21.49
N ALA A 78 1.70 4.52 -21.60
CA ALA A 78 2.08 5.85 -22.07
C ALA A 78 3.11 6.52 -21.15
N PHE A 79 2.94 6.38 -19.82
CA PHE A 79 3.92 6.84 -18.83
C PHE A 79 5.29 6.17 -19.03
N TYR A 80 5.32 4.86 -19.26
CA TYR A 80 6.56 4.16 -19.59
C TYR A 80 7.21 4.71 -20.85
N ALA A 81 6.47 4.79 -21.95
CA ALA A 81 6.99 5.25 -23.23
C ALA A 81 7.61 6.66 -23.14
N LYS A 82 6.98 7.55 -22.37
CA LYS A 82 7.46 8.92 -22.18
C LYS A 82 8.79 8.98 -21.40
N TRP A 83 8.90 8.23 -20.31
CA TRP A 83 10.01 8.36 -19.37
C TRP A 83 11.11 7.32 -19.55
N ASP A 84 10.93 6.31 -20.39
CA ASP A 84 11.90 5.21 -20.58
C ASP A 84 13.28 5.71 -21.04
N LYS A 85 13.32 6.70 -21.95
CA LYS A 85 14.58 7.26 -22.45
C LYS A 85 15.41 7.96 -21.36
N SER A 86 14.74 8.71 -20.48
CA SER A 86 15.40 9.48 -19.42
C SER A 86 15.67 8.65 -18.16
N TYR A 87 14.79 7.68 -17.88
CA TYR A 87 14.74 6.95 -16.61
C TYR A 87 14.51 5.44 -16.81
N ASN A 88 15.21 4.82 -17.77
CA ASN A 88 15.06 3.41 -18.13
C ASN A 88 15.05 2.46 -16.92
N HIS A 89 15.99 2.64 -15.97
CA HIS A 89 16.04 1.80 -14.77
C HIS A 89 14.75 1.90 -13.93
N VAL A 90 14.17 3.10 -13.80
CA VAL A 90 12.92 3.31 -13.06
C VAL A 90 11.78 2.58 -13.77
N ILE A 91 11.68 2.74 -15.09
CA ILE A 91 10.64 2.10 -15.89
C ILE A 91 10.76 0.58 -15.87
N ARG A 92 11.97 0.03 -15.98
CA ARG A 92 12.22 -1.41 -15.83
C ARG A 92 11.74 -1.92 -14.48
N SER A 93 12.10 -1.24 -13.39
CA SER A 93 11.67 -1.61 -12.04
C SER A 93 10.13 -1.56 -11.88
N LEU A 94 9.44 -0.67 -12.59
CA LEU A 94 7.98 -0.59 -12.56
C LEU A 94 7.32 -1.73 -13.34
N LYS A 95 7.84 -2.04 -14.54
CA LYS A 95 7.39 -3.17 -15.36
C LYS A 95 7.50 -4.50 -14.61
N ASP A 96 8.57 -4.70 -13.84
CA ASP A 96 8.77 -5.91 -13.03
C ASP A 96 7.67 -6.11 -11.97
N ILE A 97 7.03 -5.04 -11.50
CA ILE A 97 5.98 -5.07 -10.48
C ILE A 97 4.60 -4.68 -11.01
N GLU A 98 4.44 -4.47 -12.32
CA GLU A 98 3.22 -4.00 -12.96
C GLU A 98 1.96 -4.81 -12.61
N PRO A 99 2.02 -6.17 -12.57
CA PRO A 99 0.86 -6.97 -12.17
C PRO A 99 0.30 -6.60 -10.79
N ASP A 100 1.15 -6.07 -9.92
CA ASP A 100 0.82 -5.73 -8.53
C ASP A 100 0.43 -4.24 -8.36
N LEU A 101 0.51 -3.42 -9.40
CA LEU A 101 0.23 -1.97 -9.32
C LEU A 101 -1.26 -1.64 -9.43
N LEU A 102 -2.03 -2.44 -10.18
CA LEU A 102 -3.40 -2.13 -10.57
C LEU A 102 -4.44 -3.09 -9.98
N VAL A 103 -4.05 -3.89 -8.99
CA VAL A 103 -4.92 -4.91 -8.35
C VAL A 103 -6.11 -4.25 -7.65
N PHE A 104 -5.94 -3.04 -7.11
CA PHE A 104 -7.03 -2.27 -6.51
C PHE A 104 -8.23 -2.01 -7.46
N TYR A 105 -8.05 -2.09 -8.79
CA TYR A 105 -9.16 -1.95 -9.74
C TYR A 105 -10.15 -3.12 -9.68
N ASN A 106 -9.75 -4.28 -9.16
CA ASN A 106 -10.63 -5.43 -8.94
C ASN A 106 -11.66 -5.15 -7.84
N TYR A 107 -11.48 -4.09 -7.06
CA TYR A 107 -12.31 -3.76 -5.91
C TYR A 107 -13.31 -2.63 -6.20
N PRO A 108 -14.40 -2.53 -5.41
CA PRO A 108 -15.39 -1.46 -5.55
C PRO A 108 -14.77 -0.07 -5.47
N LYS A 109 -15.25 0.85 -6.32
CA LYS A 109 -14.74 2.23 -6.44
C LYS A 109 -14.71 2.96 -5.09
N GLN A 110 -15.67 2.66 -4.22
CA GLN A 110 -15.88 3.23 -2.89
C GLN A 110 -14.66 3.04 -1.98
N ILE A 111 -13.93 1.93 -2.12
CA ILE A 111 -12.78 1.59 -1.26
C ILE A 111 -11.42 1.75 -1.95
N ARG A 112 -11.37 1.98 -3.26
CA ARG A 112 -10.09 2.11 -4.00
C ARG A 112 -9.16 3.14 -3.38
N ALA A 113 -9.68 4.30 -3.00
CA ALA A 113 -8.88 5.36 -2.36
C ALA A 113 -8.23 4.92 -1.04
N SER A 114 -8.88 4.03 -0.32
CA SER A 114 -8.37 3.43 0.91
C SER A 114 -7.26 2.41 0.64
N ILE A 115 -7.31 1.76 -0.52
CA ILE A 115 -6.32 0.76 -0.97
C ILE A 115 -5.07 1.44 -1.53
N TYR A 116 -5.21 2.43 -2.42
CA TYR A 116 -4.07 3.06 -3.08
C TYR A 116 -3.43 4.21 -2.28
N SER A 117 -4.04 4.66 -1.19
CA SER A 117 -3.46 5.66 -0.27
C SER A 117 -2.87 5.01 0.98
N THR A 118 -1.97 5.72 1.65
CA THR A 118 -1.34 5.28 2.91
C THR A 118 -1.80 6.05 4.13
N ASN A 119 -2.86 6.86 4.01
CA ASN A 119 -3.29 7.79 5.08
C ASN A 119 -3.46 7.10 6.43
N MET A 120 -4.02 5.88 6.46
CA MET A 120 -4.23 5.13 7.70
C MET A 120 -2.90 4.70 8.34
N ILE A 121 -1.99 4.16 7.52
CA ILE A 121 -0.67 3.69 7.96
C ILE A 121 0.21 4.88 8.40
N GLU A 122 0.22 5.96 7.62
CA GLU A 122 0.98 7.16 7.93
C GLU A 122 0.47 7.89 9.16
N SER A 123 -0.85 7.95 9.35
CA SER A 123 -1.44 8.51 10.57
C SER A 123 -0.92 7.76 11.81
N PHE A 124 -0.90 6.43 11.78
CA PHE A 124 -0.36 5.63 12.89
C PHE A 124 1.15 5.82 13.05
N ASN A 125 1.92 5.76 11.96
CA ASN A 125 3.37 5.98 11.99
C ASN A 125 3.73 7.37 12.55
N ASN A 126 2.95 8.41 12.24
CA ASN A 126 3.14 9.75 12.77
C ASN A 126 2.81 9.84 14.27
N VAL A 127 1.87 9.03 14.78
CA VAL A 127 1.63 8.91 16.23
C VAL A 127 2.87 8.29 16.89
N ILE A 128 3.37 7.17 16.36
CA ILE A 128 4.57 6.50 16.90
C ILE A 128 5.76 7.45 16.90
N LYS A 129 6.08 8.09 15.75
CA LYS A 129 7.21 9.01 15.62
C LYS A 129 7.14 10.16 16.61
N ARG A 130 5.97 10.76 16.81
CA ARG A 130 5.79 11.85 17.79
C ARG A 130 6.02 11.39 19.22
N LYS A 131 5.55 10.19 19.57
CA LYS A 131 5.69 9.61 20.92
C LYS A 131 7.11 9.08 21.18
N ALA A 132 7.82 8.67 20.14
CA ALA A 132 9.21 8.24 20.20
C ALA A 132 10.20 9.41 20.23
N LYS A 133 9.87 10.55 19.59
CA LYS A 133 10.75 11.74 19.51
C LYS A 133 11.41 12.20 20.82
N PRO A 134 10.71 12.25 21.98
CA PRO A 134 11.36 12.66 23.24
C PRO A 134 12.26 11.59 23.86
N LYS A 135 12.30 10.37 23.32
CA LYS A 135 13.13 9.27 23.81
C LYS A 135 14.47 9.32 23.07
N ALA A 136 15.57 9.42 23.81
CA ALA A 136 16.91 9.41 23.23
C ALA A 136 17.27 8.02 22.69
N GLU A 137 16.98 6.97 23.47
CA GLU A 137 17.20 5.57 23.09
C GLU A 137 16.21 4.64 23.82
N PHE A 138 16.17 3.38 23.37
CA PHE A 138 15.51 2.29 24.07
C PHE A 138 16.59 1.37 24.65
N PRO A 139 16.60 1.12 25.97
CA PRO A 139 17.68 0.36 26.62
C PRO A 139 17.72 -1.12 26.21
N THR A 140 16.59 -1.68 25.78
CA THR A 140 16.49 -3.07 25.31
C THR A 140 15.44 -3.20 24.20
N GLU A 141 15.53 -4.26 23.39
CA GLU A 141 14.48 -4.60 22.40
C GLU A 141 13.11 -4.78 23.07
N GLN A 142 13.05 -5.43 24.23
CA GLN A 142 11.81 -5.59 25.01
C GLN A 142 11.18 -4.25 25.40
N SER A 143 11.99 -3.24 25.71
CA SER A 143 11.48 -1.90 26.04
C SER A 143 10.87 -1.20 24.81
N LEU A 144 11.44 -1.45 23.62
CA LEU A 144 10.89 -0.98 22.35
C LEU A 144 9.57 -1.70 22.03
N ASP A 145 9.53 -3.03 22.16
CA ASP A 145 8.33 -3.82 21.93
C ASP A 145 7.19 -3.40 22.85
N THR A 146 7.49 -3.20 24.14
CA THR A 146 6.52 -2.71 25.13
C THR A 146 5.99 -1.32 24.73
N PHE A 147 6.87 -0.42 24.31
CA PHE A 147 6.48 0.91 23.86
C PHE A 147 5.56 0.86 22.63
N ILE A 148 5.91 0.07 21.61
CA ILE A 148 5.11 -0.11 20.40
C ILE A 148 3.76 -0.76 20.74
N GLY A 149 3.76 -1.79 21.59
CA GLY A 149 2.55 -2.45 22.07
C GLY A 149 1.57 -1.48 22.73
N ILE A 150 2.05 -0.62 23.63
CA ILE A 150 1.22 0.42 24.26
C ILE A 150 0.65 1.39 23.22
N GLN A 151 1.45 1.82 22.22
CA GLN A 151 0.94 2.71 21.17
C GLN A 151 -0.12 2.02 20.31
N ALA A 152 0.07 0.74 19.98
CA ALA A 152 -0.87 -0.04 19.19
C ALA A 152 -2.19 -0.28 19.94
N MET A 153 -2.13 -0.63 21.23
CA MET A 153 -3.32 -0.78 22.08
C MET A 153 -4.09 0.52 22.19
N SER A 154 -3.42 1.63 22.50
CA SER A 154 -4.06 2.95 22.60
C SER A 154 -4.68 3.41 21.27
N TYR A 155 -4.05 3.07 20.14
CA TYR A 155 -4.64 3.29 18.83
C TYR A 155 -5.90 2.43 18.65
N ASN A 156 -5.82 1.13 18.90
CA ASN A 156 -6.95 0.22 18.76
C ASN A 156 -8.14 0.66 19.61
N ASP A 157 -7.95 0.98 20.89
CA ASP A 157 -9.04 1.43 21.77
C ASP A 157 -9.81 2.63 21.20
N ARG A 158 -9.10 3.56 20.54
CA ARG A 158 -9.70 4.75 19.94
C ARG A 158 -10.42 4.48 18.62
N TYR A 159 -9.96 3.51 17.84
CA TYR A 159 -10.43 3.27 16.47
C TYR A 159 -11.20 1.95 16.31
N PHE A 160 -11.35 1.14 17.37
CA PHE A 160 -11.90 -0.22 17.30
C PHE A 160 -13.26 -0.30 16.60
N ASN A 161 -14.16 0.63 16.93
CA ASN A 161 -15.53 0.66 16.38
C ASN A 161 -15.65 1.46 15.07
N ARG A 162 -14.54 1.88 14.45
CA ARG A 162 -14.58 2.72 13.25
C ARG A 162 -14.44 1.87 11.99
N ILE A 163 -15.44 1.96 11.14
CA ILE A 163 -15.38 1.45 9.77
C ILE A 163 -14.67 2.48 8.90
N HIS A 164 -13.66 2.02 8.14
CA HIS A 164 -12.92 2.91 7.24
C HIS A 164 -13.80 3.38 6.07
N LYS A 165 -13.45 4.54 5.50
CA LYS A 165 -14.23 5.17 4.42
C LYS A 165 -14.49 4.18 3.27
N GLY A 166 -15.76 4.10 2.86
CA GLY A 166 -16.24 3.27 1.76
C GLY A 166 -16.56 1.83 2.15
N PHE A 167 -15.90 1.25 3.16
CA PHE A 167 -16.05 -0.17 3.49
C PHE A 167 -17.46 -0.54 3.94
N GLY A 168 -18.11 0.31 4.75
CA GLY A 168 -19.49 0.07 5.17
C GLY A 168 -20.52 0.14 4.04
N GLN A 169 -20.18 0.68 2.87
CA GLN A 169 -21.08 0.76 1.71
C GLN A 169 -21.02 -0.48 0.81
N VAL A 170 -19.99 -1.31 0.97
CA VAL A 170 -19.70 -2.44 0.09
C VAL A 170 -19.45 -3.72 0.88
N GLN A 171 -19.94 -3.77 2.12
CA GLN A 171 -19.70 -4.89 3.03
C GLN A 171 -20.16 -6.21 2.41
N ASP A 172 -21.42 -6.30 1.98
CA ASP A 172 -21.99 -7.50 1.35
C ASP A 172 -21.17 -7.95 0.11
N THR A 173 -20.70 -6.98 -0.68
CA THR A 173 -19.84 -7.27 -1.85
C THR A 173 -18.50 -7.85 -1.44
N LEU A 174 -17.88 -7.33 -0.37
CA LEU A 174 -16.60 -7.85 0.12
C LEU A 174 -16.75 -9.22 0.79
N GLU A 175 -17.86 -9.45 1.48
CA GLU A 175 -18.17 -10.76 2.08
C GLU A 175 -18.35 -11.81 0.98
N SER A 176 -19.01 -11.47 -0.13
CA SER A 176 -19.18 -12.38 -1.28
C SER A 176 -17.89 -12.81 -1.99
N TYR A 177 -16.74 -12.20 -1.67
CA TYR A 177 -15.43 -12.63 -2.19
C TYR A 177 -14.86 -13.85 -1.45
N PHE A 178 -15.41 -14.18 -0.28
CA PHE A 178 -14.98 -15.31 0.55
C PHE A 178 -15.91 -16.53 0.46
N ASP A 179 -17.03 -16.39 -0.25
CA ASP A 179 -17.99 -17.47 -0.56
C ASP A 179 -17.47 -18.36 -1.71
#